data_AF-A0A1G0I0C8-F1
#
_entry.id   AF-A0A1G0I0C8-F1
#
_cell.length_a   1.000
_cell.length_b   1.000
_cell.length_c   1.000
_cell.angle_alpha   90.00
_cell.angle_beta   90.00
_cell.angle_gamma   90.00
#
_symmetry.space_group_name_H-M   'P 1'
#
loop_
_entity.id
_entity.type
_entity.pdbx_description
1 polymer ?
#
loop_
_entity_poly.entity_id
_entity_poly.type
_entity_poly.pdbx_seq_one_letter_code
_entity_poly.pdbx_strand_id
1 'polypeptide(L)'
;MKVPAVLAVALTLAGCVTAPKPLQGEFSTITPEAAVAKQAAGELVRWGGHIVSVEPRSQSSCFEIVATPLAGSTQPQQVDRSLGRFIACRNGFYEPEVFKPGREVTISGRIEGFETRKVGEYDYQYPRVAADVIYLWPERDDVRIIHERPFFFGGWYGRRW
;
A
#
# COMPACT_ATOMS: atom_id res chain seq x y z
N MET A 1 32.52 -8.08 53.18
CA MET A 1 31.63 -8.85 52.27
C MET A 1 30.99 -7.86 51.30
N LYS A 2 31.29 -7.95 50.00
CA LYS A 2 30.67 -7.12 48.96
C LYS A 2 30.16 -8.06 47.87
N VAL A 3 28.85 -8.16 47.72
CA VAL A 3 28.20 -8.90 46.63
C VAL A 3 28.04 -7.91 45.47
N PRO A 4 28.70 -8.09 44.31
CA PRO A 4 28.34 -7.30 43.15
C PRO A 4 27.12 -7.96 42.52
N ALA A 5 25.96 -7.35 42.71
CA ALA A 5 24.76 -7.68 41.95
C ALA A 5 25.01 -7.30 40.48
N VAL A 6 25.25 -8.30 39.64
CA VAL A 6 25.34 -8.14 38.19
C VAL A 6 23.93 -7.84 37.68
N LEU A 7 23.64 -6.56 37.42
CA LEU A 7 22.43 -6.12 36.74
C LEU A 7 22.56 -6.52 35.26
N ALA A 8 21.92 -7.62 34.88
CA ALA A 8 21.78 -8.01 33.48
C ALA A 8 20.82 -7.03 32.79
N VAL A 9 21.38 -6.05 32.07
CA VAL A 9 20.62 -5.14 31.20
C VAL A 9 20.19 -5.95 29.98
N ALA A 10 18.94 -6.40 29.98
CA ALA A 10 18.30 -6.95 28.80
C ALA A 10 18.04 -5.82 27.80
N LEU A 11 18.94 -5.63 26.83
CA LEU A 11 18.70 -4.78 25.66
C LEU A 11 17.61 -5.45 24.80
N THR A 12 16.36 -5.06 24.99
CA THR A 12 15.30 -5.35 24.04
C THR A 12 15.45 -4.39 22.86
N LEU A 13 15.97 -4.90 21.74
CA LEU A 13 15.93 -4.17 20.47
C LEU A 13 14.47 -4.12 19.98
N ALA A 14 13.74 -3.08 20.35
CA ALA A 14 12.50 -2.71 19.68
C ALA A 14 12.86 -2.13 18.31
N GLY A 15 12.89 -2.97 17.28
CA GLY A 15 12.99 -2.52 15.90
C GLY A 15 11.70 -1.80 15.52
N CYS A 16 11.69 -0.47 15.61
CA CYS A 16 10.61 0.32 15.02
C CYS A 16 10.67 0.16 13.49
N VAL A 17 9.69 -0.55 12.92
CA VAL A 17 9.40 -0.46 11.49
C VAL A 17 8.99 0.99 11.22
N THR A 18 9.96 1.81 10.79
CA THR A 18 9.74 3.22 10.49
C THR A 18 9.24 3.39 9.06
N ALA A 19 8.12 4.10 8.90
CA ALA A 19 7.64 4.54 7.60
C ALA A 19 8.72 5.34 6.85
N PRO A 20 8.73 5.32 5.49
CA PRO A 20 9.63 6.15 4.70
C PRO A 20 9.54 7.61 5.13
N LYS A 21 10.69 8.31 5.22
CA LYS A 21 10.76 9.73 5.63
C LYS A 21 9.69 10.64 4.99
N PRO A 22 9.38 10.56 3.69
CA PRO A 22 8.38 11.46 3.09
C PRO A 22 6.93 11.14 3.49
N LEU A 23 6.67 10.00 4.12
CA LEU A 23 5.33 9.58 4.57
C LEU A 23 5.14 9.76 6.08
N GLN A 24 6.11 10.34 6.78
CA GLN A 24 6.03 10.66 8.21
C GLN A 24 5.27 11.97 8.41
N GLY A 25 4.38 12.02 9.41
CA GLY A 25 3.55 13.19 9.70
C GLY A 25 2.22 12.80 10.33
N GLU A 26 1.47 13.82 10.76
CA GLU A 26 0.08 13.68 11.20
C GLU A 26 -0.85 13.78 10.00
N PHE A 27 -1.72 12.78 9.85
CA PHE A 27 -2.70 12.70 8.77
C PHE A 27 -4.05 12.29 9.36
N SER A 28 -5.13 12.75 8.74
CA SER A 28 -6.46 12.29 9.06
C SER A 28 -6.59 10.78 8.83
N THR A 29 -7.30 10.11 9.74
CA THR A 29 -7.58 8.66 9.66
C THR A 29 -8.83 8.36 8.85
N ILE A 30 -9.41 9.35 8.18
CA ILE A 30 -10.60 9.18 7.35
C ILE A 30 -10.29 8.27 6.15
N THR A 31 -11.23 7.40 5.78
CA THR A 31 -11.13 6.57 4.56
C THR A 31 -11.63 7.36 3.35
N PRO A 32 -11.25 6.98 2.11
CA PRO A 32 -11.82 7.59 0.90
C PRO A 32 -13.36 7.59 0.87
N GLU A 33 -13.99 6.46 1.18
CA GLU A 33 -15.45 6.36 1.27
C GLU A 33 -16.04 7.32 2.31
N ALA A 34 -15.43 7.38 3.51
CA ALA A 34 -15.91 8.28 4.56
C ALA A 34 -15.67 9.76 4.20
N ALA A 35 -14.62 10.08 3.44
CA ALA A 35 -14.36 11.44 2.98
C ALA A 35 -15.45 11.94 2.04
N VAL A 36 -15.95 11.08 1.14
CA VAL A 36 -17.10 11.39 0.28
C VAL A 36 -18.36 11.59 1.12
N ALA A 37 -18.65 10.68 2.04
CA ALA A 37 -19.84 10.76 2.89
C ALA A 37 -19.86 12.03 3.77
N LYS A 38 -18.70 12.48 4.24
CA LYS A 38 -18.56 13.65 5.11
C LYS A 38 -18.23 14.96 4.38
N GLN A 39 -18.02 14.91 3.05
CA GLN A 39 -17.56 16.05 2.26
C GLN A 39 -16.28 16.70 2.85
N ALA A 40 -15.32 15.86 3.24
CA ALA A 40 -14.10 16.22 3.96
C ALA A 40 -13.01 16.89 3.09
N ALA A 41 -13.40 17.87 2.26
CA ALA A 41 -12.43 18.64 1.47
C ALA A 41 -11.49 19.44 2.40
N GLY A 42 -10.23 19.57 1.98
CA GLY A 42 -9.18 20.28 2.72
C GLY A 42 -8.44 19.43 3.75
N GLU A 43 -8.89 18.22 4.09
CA GLU A 43 -8.16 17.35 5.02
C GLU A 43 -6.84 16.83 4.41
N LEU A 44 -5.80 16.77 5.25
CA LEU A 44 -4.54 16.10 4.92
C LEU A 44 -4.69 14.61 5.19
N VAL A 45 -4.43 13.80 4.17
CA VAL A 45 -4.65 12.35 4.21
C VAL A 45 -3.41 11.60 3.77
N ARG A 46 -3.27 10.37 4.27
CA ARG A 46 -2.30 9.39 3.82
C ARG A 46 -3.03 8.10 3.50
N TRP A 47 -3.24 7.85 2.23
CA TRP A 47 -3.95 6.68 1.71
C TRP A 47 -3.01 5.85 0.86
N GLY A 48 -3.27 4.56 0.77
CA GLY A 48 -2.55 3.71 -0.16
C GLY A 48 -3.43 2.57 -0.62
N GLY A 49 -2.91 1.82 -1.58
CA GLY A 49 -3.64 0.78 -2.26
C GLY A 49 -2.94 0.36 -3.54
N HIS A 50 -3.69 -0.19 -4.47
CA HIS A 50 -3.17 -0.58 -5.78
C HIS A 50 -3.70 0.36 -6.87
N ILE A 51 -2.84 0.64 -7.85
CA ILE A 51 -3.18 1.44 -9.01
C ILE A 51 -4.17 0.65 -9.89
N VAL A 52 -5.24 1.30 -10.30
CA VAL A 52 -6.14 0.79 -11.35
C VAL A 52 -5.78 1.37 -12.69
N SER A 53 -5.53 2.67 -12.75
CA SER A 53 -5.16 3.36 -13.98
C SER A 53 -4.28 4.59 -13.69
N VAL A 54 -3.51 5.00 -14.71
CA VAL A 54 -2.73 6.23 -14.71
C VAL A 54 -3.07 7.01 -15.96
N GLU A 55 -3.49 8.26 -15.76
CA GLU A 55 -3.87 9.19 -16.83
C GLU A 55 -2.89 10.36 -16.82
N PRO A 56 -1.87 10.37 -17.70
CA PRO A 56 -1.08 11.56 -17.95
C PRO A 56 -1.97 12.66 -18.57
N ARG A 57 -1.85 13.87 -18.05
CA ARG A 57 -2.46 15.10 -18.59
C ARG A 57 -1.36 16.06 -19.03
N SER A 58 -1.75 17.19 -19.60
CA SER A 58 -0.82 18.20 -20.14
C SER A 58 0.24 18.70 -19.14
N GLN A 59 -0.08 18.76 -17.84
CA GLN A 59 0.85 19.26 -16.80
C GLN A 59 0.91 18.39 -15.53
N SER A 60 0.16 17.29 -15.48
CA SER A 60 0.01 16.48 -14.28
C SER A 60 -0.32 15.03 -14.65
N SER A 61 0.06 14.06 -13.83
CA SER A 61 -0.48 12.70 -13.92
C SER A 61 -1.48 12.46 -12.80
N CYS A 62 -2.61 11.86 -13.15
CA CYS A 62 -3.64 11.44 -12.20
C CYS A 62 -3.67 9.92 -12.11
N PHE A 63 -3.76 9.42 -10.89
CA PHE A 63 -3.76 8.00 -10.55
C PHE A 63 -5.12 7.66 -9.98
N GLU A 64 -5.75 6.64 -10.54
CA GLU A 64 -6.94 6.02 -9.96
C GLU A 64 -6.51 4.85 -9.10
N ILE A 65 -6.85 4.88 -7.82
CA ILE A 65 -6.34 3.92 -6.83
C ILE A 65 -7.52 3.33 -6.07
N VAL A 66 -7.50 2.01 -5.88
CA VAL A 66 -8.39 1.32 -4.94
C VAL A 66 -7.66 1.26 -3.61
N ALA A 67 -8.20 1.93 -2.60
CA ALA A 67 -7.57 2.05 -1.30
C ALA A 67 -7.69 0.76 -0.49
N THR A 68 -6.61 0.38 0.17
CA THR A 68 -6.59 -0.70 1.17
C THR A 68 -6.04 -0.16 2.49
N PRO A 69 -6.29 -0.86 3.62
CA PRO A 69 -5.70 -0.48 4.90
C PRO A 69 -4.17 -0.41 4.80
N LEU A 70 -3.56 0.57 5.44
CA LEU A 70 -2.11 0.67 5.53
C LEU A 70 -1.58 -0.15 6.71
N ALA A 71 -0.44 -0.81 6.55
CA ALA A 71 0.32 -1.39 7.66
C ALA A 71 1.04 -0.30 8.47
N GLY A 72 1.63 -0.65 9.62
CA GLY A 72 2.46 0.27 10.41
C GLY A 72 3.64 0.86 9.62
N SER A 73 4.13 0.12 8.61
CA SER A 73 5.15 0.57 7.64
C SER A 73 4.64 1.57 6.61
N THR A 74 3.34 1.90 6.61
CA THR A 74 2.61 2.65 5.59
C THR A 74 2.48 1.98 4.23
N GLN A 75 2.90 0.72 4.11
CA GLN A 75 2.66 -0.10 2.92
C GLN A 75 1.20 -0.56 2.89
N PRO A 76 0.54 -0.56 1.72
CA PRO A 76 -0.79 -1.15 1.56
C PRO A 76 -0.82 -2.61 2.03
N GLN A 77 -1.85 -3.00 2.76
CA GLN A 77 -2.05 -4.40 3.14
C GLN A 77 -2.63 -5.18 1.95
N GLN A 78 -2.18 -6.42 1.78
CA GLN A 78 -2.71 -7.36 0.78
C GLN A 78 -3.90 -8.09 1.40
N VAL A 79 -5.03 -7.43 1.40
CA VAL A 79 -6.31 -7.91 1.93
C VAL A 79 -7.41 -7.70 0.90
N ASP A 80 -8.40 -8.59 0.89
CA ASP A 80 -9.58 -8.48 0.02
C ASP A 80 -10.60 -7.49 0.62
N ARG A 81 -10.13 -6.29 0.96
CA ARG A 81 -10.95 -5.22 1.54
C ARG A 81 -10.58 -3.88 0.93
N SER A 82 -11.53 -3.29 0.23
CA SER A 82 -11.48 -1.91 -0.25
C SER A 82 -11.93 -0.93 0.85
N LEU A 83 -11.30 0.23 0.91
CA LEU A 83 -11.72 1.40 1.69
C LEU A 83 -12.32 2.51 0.82
N GLY A 84 -12.58 2.18 -0.45
CA GLY A 84 -13.04 3.10 -1.48
C GLY A 84 -12.03 3.28 -2.61
N ARG A 85 -12.42 4.08 -3.59
CA ARG A 85 -11.54 4.51 -4.68
C ARG A 85 -11.27 5.99 -4.54
N PHE A 86 -10.09 6.44 -4.94
CA PHE A 86 -9.73 7.84 -4.95
C PHE A 86 -8.86 8.16 -6.15
N ILE A 87 -8.83 9.45 -6.49
CA ILE A 87 -7.97 9.97 -7.54
C ILE A 87 -6.87 10.79 -6.87
N ALA A 88 -5.62 10.48 -7.14
CA ALA A 88 -4.48 11.29 -6.71
C ALA A 88 -3.85 11.96 -7.93
N CYS A 89 -3.77 13.29 -7.95
CA CYS A 89 -3.12 14.01 -9.05
C CYS A 89 -1.86 14.72 -8.54
N ARG A 90 -0.79 14.68 -9.33
CA ARG A 90 0.44 15.41 -9.05
C ARG A 90 0.98 16.06 -10.32
N ASN A 91 1.51 17.27 -10.18
CA ASN A 91 2.17 17.98 -11.27
C ASN A 91 3.42 17.22 -11.73
N GLY A 92 3.65 17.23 -13.03
CA GLY A 92 4.71 16.46 -13.69
C GLY A 92 4.20 15.21 -14.40
N PHE A 93 5.11 14.59 -15.13
CA PHE A 93 4.84 13.38 -15.91
C PHE A 93 5.30 12.15 -15.14
N TYR A 94 4.38 11.19 -15.01
CA TYR A 94 4.65 9.86 -14.47
C TYR A 94 4.44 8.82 -15.56
N GLU A 95 5.47 8.00 -15.78
CA GLU A 95 5.51 6.98 -16.83
C GLU A 95 4.53 5.82 -16.52
N PRO A 96 3.49 5.59 -17.35
CA PRO A 96 2.52 4.51 -17.14
C PRO A 96 3.16 3.11 -17.11
N GLU A 97 4.29 2.92 -17.79
CA GLU A 97 5.04 1.66 -17.78
C GLU A 97 5.74 1.37 -16.44
N VAL A 98 5.98 2.38 -15.61
CA VAL A 98 6.52 2.21 -14.24
C VAL A 98 5.37 2.07 -13.24
N PHE A 99 4.32 2.87 -13.41
CA PHE A 99 3.15 2.91 -12.53
C PHE A 99 2.01 2.05 -13.09
N LYS A 100 2.31 0.78 -13.36
CA LYS A 100 1.36 -0.15 -13.96
C LYS A 100 0.17 -0.44 -13.04
N PRO A 101 -1.00 -0.81 -13.61
CA PRO A 101 -2.09 -1.36 -12.84
C PRO A 101 -1.63 -2.53 -11.95
N GLY A 102 -2.15 -2.60 -10.73
CA GLY A 102 -1.77 -3.59 -9.72
C GLY A 102 -0.58 -3.19 -8.83
N ARG A 103 0.22 -2.19 -9.21
CA ARG A 103 1.33 -1.72 -8.38
C ARG A 103 0.83 -1.06 -7.09
N GLU A 104 1.51 -1.35 -5.98
CA GLU A 104 1.22 -0.79 -4.67
C GLU A 104 1.80 0.62 -4.53
N VAL A 105 0.96 1.56 -4.08
CA VAL A 105 1.36 2.94 -3.84
C VAL A 105 0.83 3.46 -2.51
N THR A 106 1.60 4.36 -1.90
CA THR A 106 1.15 5.20 -0.79
C THR A 106 1.25 6.66 -1.21
N ILE A 107 0.14 7.37 -1.01
CA ILE A 107 -0.05 8.77 -1.35
C ILE A 107 -0.24 9.56 -0.06
N SER A 108 0.44 10.70 0.04
CA SER A 108 0.08 11.72 1.02
C SER A 108 -0.26 13.02 0.30
N GLY A 109 -1.26 13.72 0.80
CA GLY A 109 -1.71 14.94 0.16
C GLY A 109 -2.96 15.53 0.80
N ARG A 110 -3.52 16.53 0.13
CA ARG A 110 -4.76 17.20 0.57
C ARG A 110 -5.92 16.82 -0.32
N ILE A 111 -7.09 16.57 0.27
CA ILE A 111 -8.33 16.41 -0.51
C ILE A 111 -8.70 17.77 -1.11
N GLU A 112 -8.63 17.92 -2.42
CA GLU A 112 -9.00 19.15 -3.12
C GLU A 112 -10.50 19.23 -3.39
N GLY A 113 -11.17 18.10 -3.48
CA GLY A 113 -12.60 18.03 -3.75
C GLY A 113 -13.05 16.65 -4.17
N PHE A 114 -14.16 16.59 -4.88
CA PHE A 114 -14.78 15.36 -5.32
C PHE A 114 -15.11 15.42 -6.82
N GLU A 115 -14.91 14.32 -7.52
CA GLU A 115 -15.17 14.20 -8.95
C GLU A 115 -16.00 12.95 -9.20
N THR A 116 -17.09 13.07 -9.95
CA THR A 116 -17.89 11.90 -10.34
C THR A 116 -17.37 11.35 -11.67
N ARG A 117 -17.03 10.07 -11.71
CA ARG A 117 -16.69 9.35 -12.94
C ARG A 117 -17.42 8.03 -13.02
N LYS A 118 -17.56 7.51 -14.24
CA LYS A 118 -18.15 6.20 -14.48
C LYS A 118 -17.19 5.06 -14.11
N VAL A 119 -17.72 4.05 -13.45
CA VAL A 119 -17.10 2.74 -13.27
C VAL A 119 -18.01 1.72 -13.93
N GLY A 120 -17.65 1.31 -15.14
CA GLY A 120 -18.60 0.64 -16.03
C GLY A 120 -19.81 1.55 -16.25
N GLU A 121 -20.99 1.10 -15.82
CA GLU A 121 -22.24 1.85 -15.95
C GLU A 121 -22.63 2.68 -14.71
N TYR A 122 -21.88 2.56 -13.62
CA TYR A 122 -22.20 3.21 -12.35
C TYR A 122 -21.49 4.55 -12.19
N ASP A 123 -22.22 5.58 -11.79
CA ASP A 123 -21.63 6.85 -11.38
C ASP A 123 -21.00 6.69 -9.99
N TYR A 124 -19.69 6.88 -9.91
CA TYR A 124 -18.92 6.79 -8.67
C TYR A 124 -18.30 8.15 -8.35
N GLN A 125 -18.48 8.61 -7.12
CA GLN A 125 -17.91 9.86 -6.63
C GLN A 125 -16.55 9.59 -5.97
N TYR A 126 -15.49 10.11 -6.58
CA TYR A 126 -14.12 9.99 -6.10
C TYR A 126 -13.74 11.20 -5.25
N PRO A 127 -13.12 11.03 -4.08
CA PRO A 127 -12.28 12.09 -3.51
C PRO A 127 -11.05 12.27 -4.40
N ARG A 128 -10.76 13.54 -4.71
CA ARG A 128 -9.58 13.95 -5.47
C ARG A 128 -8.55 14.54 -4.52
N VAL A 129 -7.36 13.96 -4.51
CA VAL A 129 -6.23 14.34 -3.66
C VAL A 129 -5.19 15.04 -4.52
N ALA A 130 -4.80 16.27 -4.14
CA ALA A 130 -3.53 16.84 -4.58
C ALA A 130 -2.42 16.12 -3.84
N ALA A 131 -1.68 15.28 -4.56
CA ALA A 131 -0.63 14.47 -3.98
C ALA A 131 0.66 15.29 -3.82
N ASP A 132 1.13 15.37 -2.58
CA ASP A 132 2.45 15.92 -2.24
C ASP A 132 3.53 14.87 -2.44
N VAL A 133 3.22 13.62 -2.05
CA VAL A 133 4.11 12.47 -2.16
C VAL A 133 3.38 11.31 -2.82
N ILE A 134 4.05 10.68 -3.77
CA ILE A 134 3.64 9.42 -4.38
C ILE A 134 4.80 8.46 -4.15
N TYR A 135 4.59 7.46 -3.30
CA TYR A 135 5.57 6.44 -3.00
C TYR A 135 5.17 5.14 -3.68
N LEU A 136 5.96 4.69 -4.65
CA LEU A 136 5.79 3.41 -5.32
C LEU A 136 6.53 2.32 -4.56
N TRP A 137 5.81 1.30 -4.11
CA TRP A 137 6.43 0.17 -3.44
C TRP A 137 7.09 -0.77 -4.47
N PRO A 138 8.21 -1.42 -4.11
CA PRO A 138 8.73 -2.55 -4.87
C PRO A 138 7.66 -3.62 -5.04
N GLU A 139 7.73 -4.38 -6.14
CA GLU A 139 6.89 -5.57 -6.27
C GLU A 139 7.23 -6.55 -5.14
N ARG A 140 6.20 -7.21 -4.63
CA ARG A 140 6.40 -8.29 -3.66
C ARG A 140 6.96 -9.47 -4.43
N ASP A 141 8.10 -9.97 -3.99
CA ASP A 141 8.56 -11.27 -4.47
C ASP A 141 7.59 -12.32 -3.94
N ASP A 142 6.79 -12.89 -4.83
CA ASP A 142 6.01 -14.08 -4.53
C ASP A 142 7.02 -15.17 -4.18
N VAL A 143 7.28 -15.39 -2.89
CA VAL A 143 8.07 -16.52 -2.44
C VAL A 143 7.29 -17.77 -2.83
N ARG A 144 7.57 -18.30 -4.01
CA ARG A 144 7.14 -19.63 -4.42
C ARG A 144 7.79 -20.58 -3.45
N ILE A 145 7.07 -20.97 -2.41
CA ILE A 145 7.47 -22.09 -1.56
C ILE A 145 7.38 -23.30 -2.48
N ILE A 146 8.49 -23.64 -3.14
CA ILE A 146 8.65 -24.91 -3.81
C ILE A 146 8.57 -25.94 -2.69
N HIS A 147 7.41 -26.58 -2.54
CA HIS A 147 7.32 -27.81 -1.79
C HIS A 147 8.13 -28.84 -2.58
N GLU A 148 9.43 -28.89 -2.33
CA GLU A 148 10.25 -30.03 -2.68
C GLU A 148 9.67 -31.22 -1.92
N ARG A 149 8.81 -31.99 -2.60
CA ARG A 149 8.40 -33.30 -2.08
C ARG A 149 9.69 -34.11 -1.97
N PRO A 150 10.04 -34.66 -0.79
CA PRO A 150 11.17 -35.56 -0.69
C PRO A 150 10.90 -36.73 -1.64
N PHE A 151 11.70 -36.86 -2.69
CA PHE A 151 11.71 -38.03 -3.55
C PHE A 151 12.18 -39.20 -2.68
N PHE A 152 11.24 -39.98 -2.17
CA PHE A 152 11.55 -41.28 -1.58
C PHE A 152 12.05 -42.21 -2.69
N PHE A 153 13.36 -42.19 -2.94
CA PHE A 153 14.06 -43.24 -3.65
C PHE A 153 14.14 -44.48 -2.75
N GLY A 154 13.05 -45.24 -2.68
CA GLY A 154 13.03 -46.59 -2.14
C GLY A 154 13.31 -47.59 -3.26
N GLY A 155 14.58 -47.88 -3.51
CA GLY A 155 15.02 -48.87 -4.50
C GLY A 155 14.56 -50.30 -4.18
N TRP A 156 14.10 -50.99 -5.24
CA TRP A 156 14.31 -52.41 -5.55
C TRP A 156 14.29 -53.44 -4.42
N TYR A 157 13.26 -54.30 -4.36
CA TYR A 157 13.40 -55.76 -4.39
C TYR A 157 12.19 -56.39 -5.07
N GLY A 158 12.40 -57.10 -6.18
CA GLY A 158 11.37 -57.91 -6.81
C GLY A 158 11.00 -59.13 -5.97
N ARG A 159 9.77 -59.65 -6.18
CA ARG A 159 9.53 -61.09 -6.24
C ARG A 159 8.18 -61.37 -6.91
N ARG A 160 8.32 -61.93 -8.11
CA ARG A 160 7.40 -62.80 -8.84
C ARG A 160 6.94 -63.94 -7.93
N TRP A 161 5.63 -64.15 -7.80
CA TRP A 161 4.91 -65.44 -7.78
C TRP A 161 3.45 -65.15 -8.13
#